data_AF-A0A2V7WK51-F1
#
_entry.id   AF-A0A2V7WK51-F1
#
_cell.length_a   1.000
_cell.length_b   1.000
_cell.length_c   1.000
_cell.angle_alpha   90.00
_cell.angle_beta   90.00
_cell.angle_gamma   90.00
#
_symmetry.space_group_name_H-M   'P 1'
#
loop_
_entity.id
_entity.type
_entity.pdbx_description
1 polymer ?
#
loop_
_entity_poly.entity_id
_entity_poly.type
_entity_poly.pdbx_seq_one_letter_code
_entity_poly.pdbx_strand_id
1 'polypeptide(L)'
;MTHALALLRAFIPSVTSILLIADLIARPRLRLLSGDRRLFLGFAAAAAVVLYPSALGLVPVDLYRIGFAPVAPLILATVAACLADRHPRFSCAVLVILIAFDLHLLGGTNLWDYVVDPFLGVIGIVWAALRASSAILEVRSAIEPWPQPD
;
A
#
# COMPACT_ATOMS: atom_id res chain seq x y z
N MET A 1 13.46 -8.64 -23.87
CA MET A 1 12.25 -7.82 -24.16
C MET A 1 11.26 -7.77 -22.99
N THR A 2 11.23 -8.75 -22.09
CA THR A 2 10.38 -8.80 -20.88
C THR A 2 10.69 -7.73 -19.83
N HIS A 3 11.98 -7.39 -19.60
CA HIS A 3 12.36 -6.39 -18.59
C HIS A 3 11.96 -4.95 -18.95
N ALA A 4 11.96 -4.59 -20.24
CA ALA A 4 11.57 -3.24 -20.68
C ALA A 4 10.06 -2.99 -20.50
N LEU A 5 9.21 -4.00 -20.74
CA LEU A 5 7.77 -3.93 -20.49
C LEU A 5 7.45 -3.90 -18.98
N ALA A 6 8.23 -4.61 -18.16
CA ALA A 6 8.11 -4.54 -16.70
C ALA A 6 8.46 -3.13 -16.16
N LEU A 7 9.51 -2.50 -16.69
CA LEU A 7 9.89 -1.13 -16.34
C LEU A 7 8.87 -0.08 -16.84
N LEU A 8 8.29 -0.27 -18.03
CA LEU A 8 7.24 0.61 -18.55
C LEU A 8 5.94 0.51 -17.74
N ARG A 9 5.57 -0.69 -17.27
CA ARG A 9 4.44 -0.86 -16.35
C ARG A 9 4.71 -0.27 -14.96
N ALA A 10 5.96 -0.21 -14.52
CA ALA A 10 6.33 0.43 -13.26
C ALA A 10 6.02 1.94 -13.22
N PHE A 11 5.76 2.57 -14.38
CA PHE A 11 5.34 3.98 -14.46
C PHE A 11 3.82 4.20 -14.39
N ILE A 12 3.01 3.15 -14.44
CA ILE A 12 1.56 3.30 -14.28
C ILE A 12 1.27 3.39 -12.78
N PRO A 13 0.75 4.52 -12.29
CA PRO A 13 0.40 4.63 -10.88
C PRO A 13 -0.74 3.67 -10.56
N SER A 14 -0.63 2.97 -9.44
CA SER A 14 -1.71 2.14 -8.92
C SER A 14 -2.94 2.99 -8.61
N VAL A 15 -4.12 2.37 -8.55
CA VAL A 15 -5.35 3.07 -8.14
C VAL A 15 -5.18 3.64 -6.74
N THR A 16 -4.47 2.95 -5.83
CA THR A 16 -4.14 3.47 -4.50
C THR A 16 -3.32 4.76 -4.56
N SER A 17 -2.31 4.83 -5.43
CA SER A 17 -1.54 6.06 -5.67
C SER A 17 -2.42 7.20 -6.17
N ILE A 18 -3.27 6.92 -7.15
CA ILE A 18 -4.21 7.91 -7.70
C ILE A 18 -5.12 8.43 -6.58
N LEU A 19 -5.68 7.55 -5.74
CA LEU A 19 -6.55 7.93 -4.63
C LEU A 19 -5.80 8.74 -3.56
N LEU A 20 -4.57 8.39 -3.23
CA LEU A 20 -3.76 9.13 -2.26
C LEU A 20 -3.33 10.52 -2.77
N ILE A 21 -3.02 10.63 -4.06
CA ILE A 21 -2.72 11.91 -4.72
C ILE A 21 -4.00 12.77 -4.80
N ALA A 22 -5.12 12.18 -5.19
CA ALA A 22 -6.42 12.84 -5.22
C ALA A 22 -6.82 13.34 -3.82
N ASP A 23 -6.65 12.52 -2.78
CA ASP A 23 -6.83 12.95 -1.40
C ASP A 23 -5.92 14.13 -1.08
N LEU A 24 -4.62 14.06 -1.38
CA LEU A 24 -3.64 15.12 -1.11
C LEU A 24 -4.03 16.47 -1.75
N ILE A 25 -4.46 16.44 -3.01
CA ILE A 25 -4.87 17.64 -3.76
C ILE A 25 -6.21 18.17 -3.25
N ALA A 26 -7.15 17.27 -2.95
CA ALA A 26 -8.49 17.63 -2.53
C ALA A 26 -8.57 18.05 -1.06
N ARG A 27 -7.58 17.73 -0.21
CA ARG A 27 -7.56 18.01 1.25
C ARG A 27 -8.13 19.34 1.72
N PRO A 28 -7.80 20.49 1.11
CA PRO A 28 -8.34 21.77 1.56
C PRO A 28 -9.87 21.85 1.43
N ARG A 29 -10.49 20.99 0.63
CA ARG A 29 -11.95 20.97 0.35
C ARG A 29 -12.63 19.68 0.79
N LEU A 30 -12.00 18.53 0.55
CA LEU A 30 -12.54 17.20 0.76
C LEU A 30 -11.50 16.31 1.44
N ARG A 31 -11.93 15.55 2.43
CA ARG A 31 -11.07 14.63 3.19
C ARG A 31 -11.35 13.18 2.81
N LEU A 32 -11.12 12.86 1.53
CA LEU A 32 -11.49 11.61 0.87
C LEU A 32 -11.03 10.36 1.65
N LEU A 33 -9.78 10.35 2.11
CA LEU A 33 -9.15 9.21 2.80
C LEU A 33 -8.76 9.51 4.26
N SER A 34 -9.31 10.58 4.85
CA SER A 34 -9.00 10.95 6.24
C SER A 34 -9.36 9.84 7.23
N GLY A 35 -8.47 9.61 8.20
CA GLY A 35 -8.58 8.49 9.15
C GLY A 35 -7.86 7.22 8.68
N ASP A 36 -7.92 6.90 7.39
CA ASP A 36 -7.40 5.63 6.86
C ASP A 36 -6.05 5.76 6.12
N ARG A 37 -5.55 6.98 5.90
CA ARG A 37 -4.28 7.20 5.18
C ARG A 37 -3.10 6.39 5.73
N ARG A 38 -3.03 6.22 7.05
CA ARG A 38 -1.98 5.41 7.70
C ARG A 38 -2.12 3.93 7.33
N LEU A 39 -3.35 3.44 7.25
CA LEU A 39 -3.64 2.08 6.82
C LEU A 39 -3.24 1.87 5.35
N PHE A 40 -3.52 2.81 4.45
CA PHE A 40 -3.05 2.72 3.07
C PHE A 40 -1.53 2.67 2.95
N LEU A 41 -0.81 3.54 3.67
CA LEU A 41 0.65 3.56 3.64
C LEU A 41 1.26 2.30 4.25
N GLY A 42 0.70 1.82 5.37
CA GLY A 42 1.10 0.57 6.00
C GLY A 42 0.81 -0.65 5.12
N PHE A 43 -0.36 -0.69 4.49
CA PHE A 43 -0.75 -1.74 3.56
C PHE A 43 0.15 -1.75 2.31
N ALA A 44 0.44 -0.59 1.73
CA ALA A 44 1.38 -0.46 0.62
C ALA A 44 2.79 -0.91 1.00
N ALA A 45 3.26 -0.56 2.21
CA ALA A 45 4.56 -1.00 2.72
C ALA A 45 4.61 -2.53 2.85
N ALA A 46 3.59 -3.13 3.48
CA ALA A 46 3.50 -4.58 3.66
C ALA A 46 3.41 -5.29 2.30
N ALA A 47 2.56 -4.81 1.40
CA ALA A 47 2.42 -5.36 0.06
C ALA A 47 3.74 -5.27 -0.72
N ALA A 48 4.45 -4.15 -0.67
CA ALA A 48 5.73 -3.99 -1.36
C ALA A 48 6.82 -4.94 -0.84
N VAL A 49 6.93 -5.11 0.47
CA VAL A 49 7.90 -6.01 1.11
C VAL A 49 7.59 -7.48 0.83
N VAL A 50 6.32 -7.84 0.68
CA VAL A 50 5.92 -9.23 0.40
C VAL A 50 5.98 -9.54 -1.11
N LEU A 51 5.39 -8.67 -1.93
CA LEU A 51 5.17 -8.94 -3.35
C LEU A 51 6.44 -8.74 -4.19
N TYR A 52 7.15 -7.62 -4.04
CA TYR A 52 8.27 -7.33 -4.95
C TYR A 52 9.49 -8.23 -4.75
N PRO A 53 9.93 -8.54 -3.51
CA PRO A 53 10.97 -9.54 -3.31
C PRO A 53 10.58 -10.92 -3.86
N SER A 54 9.31 -11.31 -3.75
CA SER A 54 8.82 -12.58 -4.32
C SER A 54 8.87 -12.58 -5.85
N ALA A 55 8.52 -11.46 -6.49
CA ALA A 55 8.59 -11.31 -7.94
C ALA A 55 10.03 -11.27 -8.48
N LEU A 56 10.98 -10.79 -7.68
CA LEU A 56 12.41 -10.77 -8.01
C LEU A 56 13.10 -12.14 -7.81
N GLY A 57 12.39 -13.14 -7.29
CA GLY A 57 12.96 -14.46 -6.99
C GLY A 57 13.83 -14.49 -5.73
N LEU A 58 13.70 -13.50 -4.85
CA LEU A 58 14.42 -13.47 -3.56
C LEU A 58 13.83 -14.46 -2.53
N VAL A 59 12.63 -14.97 -2.80
CA VAL A 59 11.92 -15.96 -1.97
C VAL A 59 11.48 -17.12 -2.86
N PRO A 60 11.47 -18.39 -2.38
CA PRO A 60 11.10 -19.55 -3.19
C PRO A 60 9.66 -19.55 -3.72
N VAL A 61 8.78 -18.75 -3.11
CA VAL A 61 7.36 -18.64 -3.48
C VAL A 61 7.12 -17.28 -4.10
N ASP A 62 6.60 -17.25 -5.32
CA ASP A 62 6.20 -16.04 -6.02
C ASP A 62 4.75 -15.67 -5.67
N LEU A 63 4.59 -14.84 -4.64
CA LEU A 63 3.29 -14.36 -4.16
C LEU A 63 2.68 -13.32 -5.12
N TYR A 64 3.51 -12.63 -5.90
CA TYR A 64 3.05 -11.69 -6.91
C TYR A 64 2.26 -12.39 -8.02
N ARG A 65 2.55 -13.67 -8.32
CA ARG A 65 1.74 -14.47 -9.25
C ARG A 65 0.31 -14.73 -8.79
N ILE A 66 0.02 -14.66 -7.50
CA ILE A 66 -1.34 -14.83 -6.99
C ILE A 66 -2.28 -13.80 -7.61
N GLY A 67 -1.79 -12.60 -7.95
CA GLY A 67 -2.60 -11.54 -8.54
C GLY A 67 -3.14 -11.85 -9.94
N PHE A 68 -2.65 -12.90 -10.60
CA PHE A 68 -3.25 -13.43 -11.84
C PHE A 68 -4.32 -14.49 -11.59
N ALA A 69 -4.43 -15.03 -10.36
CA ALA A 69 -5.36 -16.08 -10.04
C ALA A 69 -6.77 -15.51 -9.79
N PRO A 70 -7.84 -16.24 -10.19
CA PRO A 70 -9.22 -15.82 -9.93
C PRO A 70 -9.57 -15.61 -8.46
N VAL A 71 -8.77 -16.15 -7.53
CA VAL A 71 -8.96 -16.01 -6.09
C VAL A 71 -8.47 -14.67 -5.54
N ALA A 72 -7.58 -13.95 -6.24
CA ALA A 72 -7.00 -12.71 -5.72
C ALA A 72 -8.04 -11.61 -5.43
N PRO A 73 -9.05 -11.36 -6.30
CA PRO A 73 -10.13 -10.44 -5.99
C PRO A 73 -10.90 -10.82 -4.71
N LEU A 74 -11.13 -12.11 -4.48
CA LEU A 74 -11.83 -12.61 -3.29
C LEU A 74 -11.01 -12.39 -2.02
N ILE A 75 -9.69 -12.62 -2.06
CA ILE A 75 -8.79 -12.35 -0.93
C ILE A 75 -8.86 -10.87 -0.56
N LEU A 76 -8.71 -9.98 -1.56
CA LEU A 76 -8.72 -8.54 -1.33
C LEU A 76 -10.10 -8.04 -0.85
N ALA A 77 -11.20 -8.55 -1.42
CA ALA A 77 -12.56 -8.25 -0.98
C ALA A 77 -12.82 -8.71 0.46
N THR A 78 -12.30 -9.86 0.86
CA THR A 78 -12.42 -10.38 2.23
C THR A 78 -11.69 -9.47 3.22
N VAL A 79 -10.47 -9.03 2.90
CA VAL A 79 -9.73 -8.07 3.72
C VAL A 79 -10.51 -6.77 3.89
N ALA A 80 -11.10 -6.25 2.81
CA ALA A 80 -11.95 -5.05 2.87
C ALA A 80 -13.20 -5.27 3.73
N ALA A 81 -13.90 -6.40 3.55
CA ALA A 81 -15.10 -6.71 4.34
C ALA A 81 -14.80 -6.78 5.85
N CYS A 82 -13.69 -7.42 6.24
CA CYS A 82 -13.25 -7.49 7.64
C CYS A 82 -12.89 -6.12 8.24
N LEU A 83 -12.52 -5.14 7.41
CA LEU A 83 -12.11 -3.81 7.83
C LEU A 83 -13.22 -2.76 7.65
N ALA A 84 -14.36 -3.11 7.05
CA ALA A 84 -15.41 -2.17 6.66
C ALA A 84 -15.93 -1.30 7.82
N ASP A 85 -16.17 -1.89 8.99
CA ASP A 85 -16.73 -1.19 10.14
C ASP A 85 -15.76 -0.15 10.73
N ARG A 86 -14.45 -0.45 10.71
CA ARG A 86 -13.41 0.40 11.32
C ARG A 86 -12.74 1.34 10.32
N HIS A 87 -12.66 0.92 9.06
CA HIS A 87 -11.97 1.59 7.97
C HIS A 87 -12.83 1.59 6.70
N PRO A 88 -13.99 2.28 6.72
CA PRO A 88 -14.91 2.28 5.60
C PRO A 88 -14.30 2.92 4.35
N ARG A 89 -13.41 3.92 4.50
CA ARG A 89 -12.77 4.57 3.34
C ARG A 89 -11.74 3.67 2.68
N PHE A 90 -10.96 2.93 3.48
CA PHE A 90 -10.11 1.87 2.97
C PHE A 90 -10.91 0.82 2.18
N SER A 91 -12.03 0.38 2.75
CA SER A 91 -12.87 -0.64 2.13
C SER A 91 -13.54 -0.16 0.84
N CYS A 92 -14.01 1.09 0.81
CA CYS A 92 -14.49 1.72 -0.42
C CYS A 92 -13.39 1.85 -1.48
N ALA A 93 -12.16 2.20 -1.09
CA ALA A 93 -11.05 2.27 -2.03
C ALA A 93 -10.70 0.89 -2.61
N VAL A 94 -10.75 -0.17 -1.80
CA VAL A 94 -10.61 -1.55 -2.29
C VAL A 94 -11.70 -1.88 -3.29
N LEU A 95 -12.95 -1.48 -3.05
CA LEU A 95 -14.02 -1.67 -4.02
C LEU A 95 -13.71 -0.95 -5.35
N VAL A 96 -13.21 0.29 -5.29
CA VAL A 96 -12.77 1.04 -6.48
C VAL A 96 -11.63 0.34 -7.21
N ILE A 97 -10.66 -0.23 -6.49
CA ILE A 97 -9.57 -1.04 -7.05
C ILE A 97 -10.14 -2.25 -7.80
N LEU A 98 -11.07 -2.99 -7.19
CA LEU A 98 -11.66 -4.18 -7.79
C LEU A 98 -12.48 -3.84 -9.04
N ILE A 99 -13.25 -2.75 -9.01
CA ILE A 99 -13.98 -2.25 -10.19
C ILE A 99 -13.00 -1.85 -11.30
N ALA A 100 -11.93 -1.12 -10.96
CA ALA A 100 -10.92 -0.72 -11.94
C ALA A 100 -10.21 -1.92 -12.57
N PHE A 101 -9.95 -2.96 -11.77
CA PHE A 101 -9.37 -4.22 -12.23
C PHE A 101 -10.32 -4.97 -13.18
N ASP A 102 -11.58 -5.14 -12.80
CA ASP A 102 -12.60 -5.84 -13.62
C ASP A 102 -12.82 -5.12 -14.96
N LEU A 103 -12.85 -3.79 -14.94
CA LEU A 103 -12.95 -2.95 -16.14
C LEU A 103 -11.63 -2.77 -16.91
N HIS A 104 -10.54 -3.40 -16.45
CA HIS A 104 -9.21 -3.33 -17.07
C HIS A 104 -8.69 -1.89 -17.29
N LEU A 105 -9.02 -0.96 -16.39
CA LEU A 105 -8.78 0.48 -16.59
C LEU A 105 -7.29 0.86 -16.69
N LEU A 106 -6.39 0.07 -16.09
CA LEU A 106 -4.94 0.30 -16.17
C LEU A 106 -4.26 -0.61 -17.22
N GLY A 107 -5.02 -1.45 -17.93
CA GLY A 107 -4.50 -2.40 -18.92
C GLY A 107 -3.65 -3.55 -18.36
N GLY A 108 -3.47 -3.61 -17.03
CA GLY A 108 -2.85 -4.72 -16.32
C GLY A 108 -3.81 -5.88 -16.12
N THR A 109 -3.29 -7.11 -16.20
CA THR A 109 -4.02 -8.35 -15.89
C THR A 109 -3.67 -8.92 -14.51
N ASN A 110 -2.75 -8.28 -13.79
CA ASN A 110 -2.41 -8.62 -12.40
C ASN A 110 -3.14 -7.66 -11.46
N LEU A 111 -3.91 -8.20 -10.50
CA LEU A 111 -4.62 -7.39 -9.51
C LEU A 111 -3.68 -6.50 -8.70
N TRP A 112 -2.47 -6.98 -8.39
CA TRP A 112 -1.52 -6.25 -7.57
C TRP A 112 -1.06 -4.94 -8.20
N ASP A 113 -1.07 -4.84 -9.54
CA ASP A 113 -0.73 -3.61 -10.26
C ASP A 113 -1.74 -2.46 -10.00
N TYR A 114 -2.99 -2.81 -9.68
CA TYR A 114 -4.02 -1.83 -9.30
C TYR A 114 -3.91 -1.44 -7.82
N VAL A 115 -3.35 -2.33 -7.00
CA VAL A 115 -3.26 -2.19 -5.55
C VAL A 115 -2.05 -1.36 -5.13
N VAL A 116 -0.86 -1.68 -5.64
CA VAL A 116 0.38 -1.01 -5.24
C VAL A 116 1.35 -0.95 -6.42
N ASP A 117 1.93 0.22 -6.63
CA ASP A 117 3.04 0.43 -7.56
C ASP A 117 4.37 0.59 -6.80
N PRO A 118 5.53 0.41 -7.47
CA PRO A 118 6.83 0.44 -6.80
C PRO A 118 7.10 1.76 -6.07
N PHE A 119 6.63 2.90 -6.59
CA PHE A 119 6.83 4.20 -5.96
C PHE A 119 6.05 4.30 -4.66
N LEU A 120 4.77 3.93 -4.68
CA LEU A 120 3.95 3.89 -3.46
C LEU A 120 4.50 2.90 -2.45
N GLY A 121 5.00 1.76 -2.90
CA GLY A 121 5.67 0.77 -2.05
C GLY A 121 6.86 1.38 -1.29
N VAL A 122 7.76 2.06 -2.01
CA VAL A 122 8.92 2.74 -1.39
C VAL A 122 8.47 3.84 -0.44
N ILE A 123 7.49 4.67 -0.84
CA ILE A 123 6.93 5.74 0.03
C ILE A 123 6.35 5.13 1.32
N GLY A 124 5.61 4.03 1.21
CA GLY A 124 5.04 3.30 2.34
C GLY A 124 6.12 2.76 3.28
N ILE A 125 7.17 2.14 2.73
CA ILE A 125 8.30 1.60 3.50
C ILE A 125 9.03 2.71 4.27
N VAL A 126 9.36 3.82 3.58
CA VAL A 126 10.03 4.97 4.21
C VAL A 126 9.15 5.56 5.31
N TRP A 127 7.85 5.72 5.05
CA TRP A 127 6.90 6.21 6.06
C TRP A 127 6.86 5.29 7.29
N ALA A 128 6.79 3.96 7.08
CA ALA A 128 6.77 2.99 8.16
C ALA A 128 8.06 3.02 8.98
N ALA A 129 9.22 3.11 8.32
CA ALA A 129 10.52 3.20 8.98
C ALA A 129 10.65 4.46 9.85
N LEU A 130 10.22 5.63 9.34
CA LEU A 130 10.22 6.89 10.09
C LEU A 130 9.23 6.84 11.28
N ARG A 131 8.10 6.16 11.11
CA ARG A 131 7.13 5.98 12.20
C ARG A 131 7.66 5.06 13.30
N ALA A 132 8.35 3.99 12.92
CA ALA A 132 9.00 3.09 13.86
C ALA A 132 10.14 3.80 14.62
N SER A 133 10.98 4.57 13.92
CA SER A 133 12.07 5.31 14.55
C SER A 133 11.56 6.34 15.56
N SER A 134 10.55 7.14 15.20
CA SER A 134 9.94 8.09 16.14
C SER A 134 9.39 7.40 17.40
N ALA A 135 8.70 6.27 17.26
CA ALA A 135 8.21 5.52 18.41
C ALA A 135 9.35 4.98 19.31
N ILE A 136 10.45 4.51 18.71
CA ILE A 136 11.62 4.03 19.46
C ILE A 136 12.29 5.19 20.21
N LEU A 137 12.41 6.37 19.57
CA LEU A 137 12.97 7.57 20.20
C LEU A 137 12.12 8.04 21.39
N GLU A 138 10.79 8.06 21.24
CA GLU A 138 9.86 8.40 22.31
C GLU A 138 10.02 7.45 23.51
N VAL A 139 10.02 6.14 23.26
CA VAL A 139 10.23 5.13 24.31
C VAL A 139 11.59 5.30 24.99
N ARG A 140 12.66 5.55 24.23
CA ARG A 140 13.99 5.77 24.82
C ARG A 140 14.01 6.99 25.72
N SER A 141 13.44 8.11 25.29
CA SER A 141 13.38 9.34 26.11
C SER A 141 12.55 9.19 27.39
N ALA A 142 11.60 8.25 27.43
CA ALA A 142 10.81 7.95 28.62
C ALA A 142 11.54 7.02 29.62
N ILE A 143 12.52 6.23 29.14
CA ILE A 143 13.28 5.29 29.95
C ILE A 143 14.58 5.91 30.49
N GLU A 144 15.18 6.85 29.74
CA GLU A 144 16.42 7.51 30.12
C GLU A 144 16.15 8.49 31.29
N PRO A 145 16.72 8.26 32.50
CA PRO A 145 16.47 9.12 33.65
C PRO A 145 17.01 10.53 33.37
N TRP A 146 16.26 11.56 33.78
CA TRP A 146 16.73 12.94 33.76
C TRP A 146 18.12 13.03 34.40
N PRO A 147 19.13 13.66 33.75
CA PRO A 147 20.44 13.86 34.35
C PRO A 147 20.25 14.55 35.70
N GLN A 148 20.68 13.94 36.80
CA GLN A 148 20.69 14.65 38.07
C GLN A 148 21.70 15.80 37.94
N PRO A 149 21.28 17.07 38.11
CA PRO A 149 22.22 18.16 38.15
C PRO A 149 23.15 17.98 39.35
N ASP A 150 24.45 18.09 39.11
CA ASP A 150 25.53 18.04 40.10
C ASP A 150 25.42 19.16 41.16
#